data_AF-A0A1F2QS14-F1
#
_entry.id   AF-A0A1F2QS14-F1
#
_cell.length_a   1.000
_cell.length_b   1.000
_cell.length_c   1.000
_cell.angle_alpha   90.00
_cell.angle_beta   90.00
_cell.angle_gamma   90.00
#
_symmetry.space_group_name_H-M   'P 1'
#
loop_
_entity.id
_entity.type
_entity.pdbx_description
1 polymer ?
#
loop_
_entity_poly.entity_id
_entity_poly.type
_entity_poly.pdbx_seq_one_letter_code
_entity_poly.pdbx_strand_id
1 'polypeptide(L)'
;MASPHPLEKLDGRRLGPHRLRLAEVRPGEKSGWTRFELVVSDEKGEFAPPVVEGVYSAGGRGVLPWIEVLAYEPRLRRGEETLDLATRGLDRELFTALAELIPPGGHLMVGCETPPHQETYQVLLKGVPPAATPLGAVLFACGFRKVKFFYLAEGGWEGQQKLWAEKPLDEKMRREWEAATADQLRKFLAAPADAPAAQSCLARARKLLEELQAGKKSGG
;
A
#
# COMPACT_ATOMS: atom_id res chain seq x y z
N MET A 1 -22.13 25.07 4.81
CA MET A 1 -20.70 25.01 4.41
C MET A 1 -20.45 23.60 3.88
N ALA A 2 -19.84 23.45 2.71
CA ALA A 2 -19.47 22.12 2.21
C ALA A 2 -18.43 21.51 3.17
N SER A 3 -18.57 20.23 3.52
CA SER A 3 -17.56 19.53 4.30
C SER A 3 -16.24 19.49 3.49
N PRO A 4 -15.07 19.70 4.15
CA PRO A 4 -13.78 19.65 3.48
C PRO A 4 -13.55 18.30 2.80
N HIS A 5 -12.86 18.28 1.66
CA HIS A 5 -12.62 17.06 0.91
C HIS A 5 -11.74 16.11 1.75
N PRO A 6 -12.01 14.78 1.81
CA PRO A 6 -11.26 13.86 2.68
C PRO A 6 -9.72 13.91 2.52
N LEU A 7 -9.24 14.18 1.31
CA LEU A 7 -7.81 14.35 1.01
C LEU A 7 -7.15 15.52 1.74
N GLU A 8 -7.89 16.56 2.13
CA GLU A 8 -7.33 17.70 2.89
C GLU A 8 -6.76 17.25 4.25
N LYS A 9 -7.22 16.11 4.78
CA LYS A 9 -6.67 15.52 6.01
C LYS A 9 -5.22 15.03 5.86
N LEU A 10 -4.73 14.87 4.62
CA LEU A 10 -3.36 14.47 4.33
C LEU A 10 -2.40 15.67 4.39
N ASP A 11 -2.89 16.88 4.10
CA ASP A 11 -2.05 18.07 4.09
C ASP A 11 -1.53 18.39 5.50
N GLY A 12 -0.22 18.53 5.65
CA GLY A 12 0.45 18.78 6.92
C GLY A 12 0.64 17.57 7.84
N ARG A 13 0.16 16.37 7.46
CA ARG A 13 0.42 15.12 8.22
C ARG A 13 1.92 14.90 8.37
N ARG A 14 2.34 14.48 9.56
CA ARG A 14 3.75 14.15 9.83
C ARG A 14 4.15 12.87 9.10
N LEU A 15 5.40 12.88 8.65
CA LEU A 15 6.11 11.77 8.05
C LEU A 15 7.53 11.76 8.63
N GLY A 16 7.69 11.23 9.84
CA GLY A 16 8.87 11.42 10.66
C GLY A 16 9.18 12.92 10.91
N PRO A 17 10.40 13.41 10.57
CA PRO A 17 10.72 14.83 10.66
C PRO A 17 10.14 15.67 9.51
N HIS A 18 9.56 15.03 8.49
CA HIS A 18 8.99 15.67 7.32
C HIS A 18 7.46 15.79 7.44
N ARG A 19 6.83 16.37 6.43
CA ARG A 19 5.37 16.48 6.29
C ARG A 19 4.92 16.10 4.90
N LEU A 20 3.70 15.57 4.82
CA LEU A 20 2.97 15.46 3.57
C LEU A 20 2.37 16.82 3.21
N ARG A 21 2.39 17.15 1.93
CA ARG A 21 1.67 18.29 1.37
C ARG A 21 0.81 17.82 0.22
N LEU A 22 -0.42 18.32 0.17
CA LEU A 22 -1.34 18.06 -0.93
C LEU A 22 -1.03 19.08 -2.04
N ALA A 23 -0.17 18.70 -2.97
CA ALA A 23 0.33 19.59 -4.02
C ALA A 23 -0.73 19.86 -5.10
N GLU A 24 -1.53 18.84 -5.43
CA GLU A 24 -2.58 18.99 -6.42
C GLU A 24 -3.84 18.19 -6.04
N VAL A 25 -5.01 18.77 -6.35
CA VAL A 25 -6.32 18.12 -6.29
C VAL A 25 -7.13 18.58 -7.50
N ARG A 26 -7.55 17.64 -8.34
CA ARG A 26 -8.39 17.94 -9.51
C ARG A 26 -9.46 16.87 -9.73
N PRO A 27 -10.61 17.22 -10.33
CA PRO A 27 -11.58 16.21 -10.76
C PRO A 27 -10.91 15.16 -11.68
N GLY A 28 -11.24 13.89 -11.46
CA GLY A 28 -10.81 12.78 -12.32
C GLY A 28 -11.72 12.62 -13.55
N GLU A 29 -11.32 11.72 -14.45
CA GLU A 29 -12.03 11.45 -15.71
C GLU A 29 -13.42 10.83 -15.49
N LYS A 30 -13.61 10.07 -14.41
CA LYS A 30 -14.91 9.48 -14.04
C LYS A 30 -15.58 10.32 -12.96
N SER A 31 -16.90 10.43 -13.05
CA SER A 31 -17.71 11.15 -12.05
C SER A 31 -17.45 10.59 -10.64
N GLY A 32 -17.15 11.48 -9.70
CA GLY A 32 -16.87 11.14 -8.30
C GLY A 32 -15.43 10.68 -8.01
N TRP A 33 -14.54 10.73 -9.01
CA TRP A 33 -13.11 10.48 -8.82
C TRP A 33 -12.36 11.81 -8.64
N THR A 34 -11.37 11.82 -7.77
CA THR A 34 -10.50 12.96 -7.51
C THR A 34 -9.05 12.52 -7.73
N ARG A 35 -8.36 13.12 -8.71
CA ARG A 35 -6.92 12.95 -8.88
C ARG A 35 -6.19 13.81 -7.85
N PHE A 36 -5.10 13.30 -7.30
CA PHE A 36 -4.31 14.02 -6.32
C PHE A 36 -2.83 13.72 -6.40
N GLU A 37 -2.02 14.67 -5.94
CA GLU A 37 -0.58 14.53 -5.80
C GLU A 37 -0.16 14.87 -4.37
N LEU A 38 0.65 14.00 -3.77
CA LEU A 38 1.30 14.25 -2.50
C LEU A 38 2.78 14.48 -2.73
N VAL A 39 3.32 15.52 -2.12
CA VAL A 39 4.76 15.75 -2.01
C VAL A 39 5.19 15.65 -0.56
N VAL A 40 6.48 15.38 -0.34
CA VAL A 40 7.09 15.42 1.00
C VAL A 40 7.82 16.74 1.14
N SER A 41 7.69 17.41 2.27
CA SER A 41 8.39 18.66 2.54
C SER A 41 8.91 18.75 3.97
N ASP A 42 9.87 19.64 4.17
CA ASP A 42 10.30 20.10 5.49
C ASP A 42 10.59 21.62 5.44
N GLU A 43 11.24 22.16 6.46
CA GLU A 43 11.56 23.59 6.58
C GLU A 43 12.42 24.13 5.41
N LYS A 44 13.17 23.27 4.72
CA LYS A 44 14.02 23.65 3.58
C LYS A 44 13.27 23.57 2.23
N GLY A 45 12.01 23.17 2.22
CA GLY A 45 11.17 23.09 1.02
C GLY A 45 10.74 21.67 0.66
N GLU A 46 10.31 21.47 -0.58
CA GLU A 46 9.71 20.22 -1.07
C GLU A 46 10.73 19.29 -1.72
N PHE A 47 10.51 17.99 -1.58
CA PHE A 47 11.20 16.95 -2.33
C PHE A 47 10.39 16.59 -3.58
N ALA A 48 11.09 16.26 -4.66
CA ALA A 48 10.53 15.84 -5.95
C ALA A 48 11.03 14.44 -6.34
N PRO A 49 10.31 13.69 -7.20
CA PRO A 49 8.95 13.97 -7.71
C PRO A 49 7.89 13.86 -6.60
N PRO A 50 6.57 14.03 -6.89
CA PRO A 50 5.53 13.65 -5.94
C PRO A 50 5.75 12.24 -5.41
N VAL A 51 5.60 12.06 -4.09
CA VAL A 51 5.72 10.75 -3.46
C VAL A 51 4.57 9.85 -3.86
N VAL A 52 3.38 10.42 -4.08
CA VAL A 52 2.20 9.69 -4.56
C VAL A 52 1.50 10.52 -5.62
N GLU A 53 1.24 9.90 -6.75
CA GLU A 53 0.18 10.31 -7.67
C GLU A 53 -0.96 9.29 -7.55
N GLY A 54 -2.19 9.76 -7.37
CA GLY A 54 -3.29 8.87 -7.09
C GLY A 54 -4.66 9.35 -7.53
N VAL A 55 -5.61 8.43 -7.40
CA VAL A 55 -7.04 8.65 -7.54
C VAL A 55 -7.71 8.27 -6.23
N TYR A 56 -8.51 9.17 -5.68
CA TYR A 56 -9.44 8.90 -4.61
C TYR A 56 -10.86 8.78 -5.19
N SER A 57 -11.60 7.77 -4.76
CA SER A 57 -13.03 7.67 -5.02
C SER A 57 -13.79 7.64 -3.69
N ALA A 58 -14.83 8.47 -3.59
CA ALA A 58 -15.77 8.41 -2.47
C ALA A 58 -16.67 7.15 -2.50
N GLY A 59 -16.57 6.32 -3.53
CA GLY A 59 -17.42 5.16 -3.74
C GLY A 59 -18.79 5.51 -4.36
N GLY A 60 -19.73 4.57 -4.30
CA GLY A 60 -21.07 4.67 -4.86
C GLY A 60 -21.63 3.31 -5.27
N ARG A 61 -22.97 3.16 -5.30
CA ARG A 61 -23.67 1.92 -5.72
C ARG A 61 -23.12 0.64 -5.05
N GLY A 62 -22.91 0.67 -3.74
CA GLY A 62 -22.39 -0.46 -2.97
C GLY A 62 -20.86 -0.60 -2.96
N VAL A 63 -20.14 0.24 -3.70
CA VAL A 63 -18.67 0.34 -3.62
C VAL A 63 -18.29 1.34 -2.54
N LEU A 64 -17.48 0.91 -1.58
CA LEU A 64 -16.96 1.76 -0.51
C LEU A 64 -15.79 2.64 -1.01
N PRO A 65 -15.45 3.72 -0.29
CA PRO A 65 -14.31 4.57 -0.66
C PRO A 65 -13.02 3.79 -0.86
N TRP A 66 -12.24 4.20 -1.86
CA TRP A 66 -10.99 3.54 -2.22
C TRP A 66 -9.97 4.52 -2.78
N ILE A 67 -8.71 4.11 -2.77
CA ILE A 67 -7.59 4.84 -3.35
C ILE A 67 -6.86 3.95 -4.34
N GLU A 68 -6.55 4.48 -5.52
CA GLU A 68 -5.58 3.91 -6.44
C GLU A 68 -4.33 4.78 -6.46
N VAL A 69 -3.20 4.21 -6.08
CA VAL A 69 -1.88 4.81 -6.19
C VAL A 69 -1.34 4.48 -7.58
N LEU A 70 -1.35 5.48 -8.45
CA LEU A 70 -0.92 5.37 -9.84
C LEU A 70 0.61 5.37 -9.94
N ALA A 71 1.27 6.15 -9.10
CA ALA A 71 2.71 6.16 -8.91
C ALA A 71 3.05 6.31 -7.43
N TYR A 72 4.03 5.56 -6.96
CA TYR A 72 4.64 5.71 -5.64
C TYR A 72 6.16 5.79 -5.79
N GLU A 73 6.74 6.92 -5.42
CA GLU A 73 8.19 7.14 -5.46
C GLU A 73 8.76 7.16 -4.03
N PRO A 74 9.37 6.07 -3.53
CA PRO A 74 10.00 6.06 -2.23
C PRO A 74 11.30 6.87 -2.19
N ARG A 75 11.96 7.18 -3.32
CA ARG A 75 13.24 7.89 -3.39
C ARG A 75 13.07 9.28 -3.98
N LEU A 76 13.01 10.27 -3.10
CA LEU A 76 12.79 11.66 -3.42
C LEU A 76 14.11 12.45 -3.37
N ARG A 77 14.17 13.57 -4.09
CA ARG A 77 15.34 14.44 -4.16
C ARG A 77 14.99 15.92 -3.95
N ARG A 78 15.94 16.65 -3.37
CA ARG A 78 15.93 18.12 -3.28
C ARG A 78 17.37 18.61 -3.40
N GLY A 79 17.74 19.13 -4.58
CA GLY A 79 19.15 19.38 -4.88
C GLY A 79 19.99 18.11 -4.78
N GLU A 80 21.05 18.13 -3.98
CA GLU A 80 21.91 16.97 -3.71
C GLU A 80 21.36 16.04 -2.61
N GLU A 81 20.33 16.47 -1.86
CA GLU A 81 19.72 15.68 -0.80
C GLU A 81 18.83 14.58 -1.37
N THR A 82 18.99 13.34 -0.85
CA THR A 82 18.14 12.20 -1.19
C THR A 82 17.42 11.69 0.05
N LEU A 83 16.11 11.51 -0.07
CA LEU A 83 15.24 10.92 0.94
C LEU A 83 14.68 9.60 0.43
N ASP A 84 15.06 8.48 1.03
CA ASP A 84 14.51 7.16 0.73
C ASP A 84 13.56 6.74 1.85
N LEU A 85 12.25 6.81 1.59
CA LEU A 85 11.17 6.52 2.53
C LEU A 85 11.20 5.06 2.97
N ALA A 86 11.45 4.13 2.05
CA ALA A 86 11.42 2.70 2.34
C ALA A 86 12.54 2.29 3.30
N THR A 87 13.77 2.79 3.07
CA THR A 87 14.91 2.51 3.95
C THR A 87 14.78 3.15 5.33
N ARG A 88 14.04 4.27 5.43
CA ARG A 88 13.78 4.97 6.69
C ARG A 88 12.49 4.54 7.40
N GLY A 89 11.72 3.61 6.82
CA GLY A 89 10.44 3.14 7.36
C GLY A 89 9.32 4.19 7.32
N LEU A 90 9.50 5.27 6.56
CA LEU A 90 8.51 6.34 6.39
C LEU A 90 7.37 5.92 5.45
N ASP A 91 7.61 4.93 4.59
CA ASP A 91 6.59 4.32 3.74
C ASP A 91 5.38 3.82 4.54
N ARG A 92 5.61 3.22 5.70
CA ARG A 92 4.54 2.80 6.61
C ARG A 92 3.70 3.97 7.10
N GLU A 93 4.31 5.09 7.45
CA GLU A 93 3.59 6.29 7.90
C GLU A 93 2.76 6.90 6.76
N LEU A 94 3.32 6.97 5.55
CA LEU A 94 2.61 7.40 4.34
C LEU A 94 1.37 6.52 4.07
N PHE A 95 1.56 5.19 3.99
CA PHE A 95 0.45 4.28 3.72
C PHE A 95 -0.55 4.21 4.87
N THR A 96 -0.14 4.47 6.11
CA THR A 96 -1.07 4.63 7.24
C THR A 96 -1.95 5.86 7.05
N ALA A 97 -1.37 7.00 6.65
CA ALA A 97 -2.15 8.21 6.37
C ALA A 97 -3.18 8.00 5.25
N LEU A 98 -2.79 7.32 4.16
CA LEU A 98 -3.72 6.94 3.09
C LEU A 98 -4.79 5.97 3.59
N ALA A 99 -4.40 4.95 4.36
CA ALA A 99 -5.31 3.96 4.91
C ALA A 99 -6.37 4.61 5.80
N GLU A 100 -6.05 5.63 6.59
CA GLU A 100 -7.02 6.33 7.46
C GLU A 100 -8.18 6.97 6.69
N LEU A 101 -8.01 7.27 5.39
CA LEU A 101 -9.10 7.77 4.54
C LEU A 101 -10.05 6.68 4.05
N ILE A 102 -9.65 5.41 4.18
CA ILE A 102 -10.37 4.25 3.68
C ILE A 102 -11.12 3.58 4.84
N PRO A 103 -12.47 3.49 4.79
CA PRO A 103 -13.23 2.85 5.85
C PRO A 103 -13.08 1.32 5.82
N PRO A 104 -13.52 0.59 6.86
CA PRO A 104 -13.70 -0.86 6.82
C PRO A 104 -14.47 -1.30 5.56
N GLY A 105 -14.00 -2.36 4.89
CA GLY A 105 -14.54 -2.83 3.61
C GLY A 105 -14.07 -2.05 2.36
N GLY A 106 -13.42 -0.89 2.54
CA GLY A 106 -12.75 -0.18 1.45
C GLY A 106 -11.42 -0.83 1.06
N HIS A 107 -10.80 -0.32 -0.01
CA HIS A 107 -9.58 -0.90 -0.55
C HIS A 107 -8.58 0.15 -1.06
N LEU A 108 -7.33 -0.27 -1.17
CA LEU A 108 -6.24 0.49 -1.76
C LEU A 108 -5.55 -0.37 -2.82
N MET A 109 -5.27 0.22 -3.97
CA MET A 109 -4.49 -0.40 -5.04
C MET A 109 -3.17 0.33 -5.24
N VAL A 110 -2.08 -0.40 -5.49
CA VAL A 110 -0.78 0.18 -5.83
C VAL A 110 -0.17 -0.59 -7.00
N GLY A 111 0.26 0.13 -8.04
CA GLY A 111 1.03 -0.46 -9.13
C GLY A 111 2.35 -1.04 -8.63
N CYS A 112 2.72 -2.22 -9.12
CA CYS A 112 3.98 -2.87 -8.72
C CYS A 112 4.86 -3.33 -9.89
N GLU A 113 4.36 -3.26 -11.12
CA GLU A 113 5.02 -3.81 -12.31
C GLU A 113 6.29 -3.04 -12.71
N THR A 114 6.27 -1.71 -12.58
CA THR A 114 7.35 -0.83 -13.04
C THR A 114 8.29 -0.44 -11.91
N PRO A 115 9.50 0.09 -12.22
CA PRO A 115 10.31 0.78 -11.23
C PRO A 115 9.48 1.84 -10.48
N PRO A 116 9.73 2.05 -9.17
CA PRO A 116 10.77 1.41 -8.35
C PRO A 116 10.32 0.08 -7.70
N HIS A 117 9.14 -0.44 -8.02
CA HIS A 117 8.52 -1.58 -7.33
C HIS A 117 8.75 -2.94 -8.00
N GLN A 118 9.60 -2.97 -9.03
CA GLN A 118 9.89 -4.18 -9.80
C GLN A 118 10.27 -5.39 -8.92
N GLU A 119 10.96 -5.19 -7.78
CA GLU A 119 11.25 -6.29 -6.84
C GLU A 119 9.96 -6.97 -6.36
N THR A 120 8.95 -6.19 -5.96
CA THR A 120 7.64 -6.72 -5.54
C THR A 120 7.03 -7.56 -6.64
N TYR A 121 6.99 -7.06 -7.87
CA TYR A 121 6.46 -7.81 -9.00
C TYR A 121 7.25 -9.11 -9.29
N GLN A 122 8.58 -9.05 -9.29
CA GLN A 122 9.41 -10.23 -9.53
C GLN A 122 9.18 -11.32 -8.49
N VAL A 123 9.09 -10.97 -7.20
CA VAL A 123 8.85 -11.98 -6.15
C VAL A 123 7.45 -12.56 -6.22
N LEU A 124 6.44 -11.77 -6.63
CA LEU A 124 5.08 -12.25 -6.87
C LEU A 124 5.06 -13.32 -7.96
N LEU A 125 5.79 -13.10 -9.07
CA LEU A 125 5.93 -14.09 -10.15
C LEU A 125 6.65 -15.38 -9.72
N LYS A 126 7.38 -15.36 -8.59
CA LYS A 126 8.01 -16.54 -7.98
C LYS A 126 7.14 -17.18 -6.89
N GLY A 127 5.88 -16.79 -6.76
CA GLY A 127 4.93 -17.39 -5.82
C GLY A 127 5.07 -16.91 -4.38
N VAL A 128 5.81 -15.83 -4.13
CA VAL A 128 5.83 -15.21 -2.79
C VAL A 128 4.41 -14.72 -2.46
N PRO A 129 3.86 -15.07 -1.27
CA PRO A 129 2.55 -14.58 -0.85
C PRO A 129 2.50 -13.04 -0.92
N PRO A 130 1.44 -12.41 -1.47
CA PRO A 130 1.42 -10.96 -1.66
C PRO A 130 1.70 -10.15 -0.38
N ALA A 131 1.18 -10.59 0.76
CA ALA A 131 1.44 -9.95 2.06
C ALA A 131 2.91 -10.05 2.55
N ALA A 132 3.72 -10.96 1.98
CA ALA A 132 5.13 -11.15 2.31
C ALA A 132 6.09 -10.45 1.32
N THR A 133 5.55 -9.73 0.33
CA THR A 133 6.36 -8.91 -0.59
C THR A 133 6.79 -7.61 0.08
N PRO A 134 7.81 -6.89 -0.42
CA PRO A 134 8.22 -5.60 0.14
C PRO A 134 7.06 -4.62 0.29
N LEU A 135 6.31 -4.36 -0.79
CA LEU A 135 5.18 -3.44 -0.75
C LEU A 135 3.97 -4.03 -0.01
N GLY A 136 3.66 -5.31 -0.23
CA GLY A 136 2.49 -5.93 0.38
C GLY A 136 2.55 -6.04 1.89
N ALA A 137 3.74 -6.16 2.49
CA ALA A 137 3.87 -6.13 3.94
C ALA A 137 3.66 -4.72 4.53
N VAL A 138 4.06 -3.67 3.83
CA VAL A 138 3.74 -2.29 4.23
C VAL A 138 2.23 -2.11 4.25
N LEU A 139 1.54 -2.54 3.19
CA LEU A 139 0.08 -2.51 3.14
C LEU A 139 -0.55 -3.32 4.28
N PHE A 140 -0.06 -4.55 4.53
CA PHE A 140 -0.57 -5.37 5.63
C PHE A 140 -0.38 -4.70 7.00
N ALA A 141 0.77 -4.07 7.23
CA ALA A 141 1.08 -3.34 8.46
C ALA A 141 0.18 -2.10 8.68
N CYS A 142 -0.44 -1.57 7.61
CA CYS A 142 -1.33 -0.39 7.65
C CYS A 142 -2.81 -0.74 7.86
N GLY A 143 -3.14 -1.98 8.25
CA GLY A 143 -4.50 -2.39 8.61
C GLY A 143 -5.27 -3.08 7.47
N PHE A 144 -4.68 -3.21 6.29
CA PHE A 144 -5.23 -4.09 5.26
C PHE A 144 -4.94 -5.54 5.64
N ARG A 145 -5.90 -6.44 5.40
CA ARG A 145 -5.81 -7.85 5.85
C ARG A 145 -5.96 -8.86 4.75
N LYS A 146 -6.36 -8.42 3.57
CA LYS A 146 -6.35 -9.22 2.35
C LYS A 146 -5.59 -8.46 1.30
N VAL A 147 -4.36 -8.90 1.05
CA VAL A 147 -3.49 -8.38 -0.01
C VAL A 147 -3.48 -9.42 -1.12
N LYS A 148 -3.87 -9.02 -2.31
CA LYS A 148 -3.90 -9.85 -3.52
C LYS A 148 -3.01 -9.24 -4.57
N PHE A 149 -2.49 -10.08 -5.44
CA PHE A 149 -1.90 -9.64 -6.69
C PHE A 149 -2.97 -9.74 -7.77
N PHE A 150 -3.33 -8.61 -8.37
CA PHE A 150 -4.30 -8.55 -9.45
C PHE A 150 -3.52 -8.57 -10.76
N TYR A 151 -3.52 -9.75 -11.39
CA TYR A 151 -2.91 -9.97 -12.68
C TYR A 151 -3.99 -10.04 -13.77
N LEU A 152 -4.16 -8.98 -14.55
CA LEU A 152 -5.00 -9.01 -15.75
C LEU A 152 -4.09 -8.97 -16.97
N ALA A 153 -3.98 -10.12 -17.65
CA ALA A 153 -3.30 -10.26 -18.93
C ALA A 153 -4.35 -10.44 -20.04
N GLU A 154 -5.21 -9.44 -20.22
CA GLU A 154 -6.18 -9.42 -21.32
C GLU A 154 -5.95 -8.18 -22.20
N GLY A 155 -5.02 -8.29 -23.16
CA GLY A 155 -5.04 -7.46 -24.37
C GLY A 155 -4.48 -6.03 -24.29
N GLY A 156 -3.80 -5.64 -23.21
CA GLY A 156 -2.98 -4.41 -23.18
C GLY A 156 -3.74 -3.08 -22.99
N TRP A 157 -5.04 -3.13 -22.72
CA TRP A 157 -5.86 -1.93 -22.44
C TRP A 157 -6.08 -1.65 -20.94
N GLU A 158 -5.69 -2.58 -20.06
CA GLU A 158 -6.09 -2.59 -18.65
C GLU A 158 -4.95 -2.30 -17.66
N GLY A 159 -4.32 -1.13 -17.76
CA GLY A 159 -3.47 -0.57 -16.69
C GLY A 159 -2.27 -1.42 -16.23
N GLN A 160 -1.55 -0.93 -15.22
CA GLN A 160 -0.43 -1.66 -14.62
C GLN A 160 -0.90 -2.82 -13.74
N GLN A 161 -0.06 -3.85 -13.57
CA GLN A 161 -0.31 -4.90 -12.57
C GLN A 161 -0.19 -4.35 -11.14
N LYS A 162 -1.14 -4.70 -10.27
CA LYS A 162 -1.33 -4.05 -8.96
C LYS A 162 -1.37 -5.03 -7.80
N LEU A 163 -0.91 -4.56 -6.65
CA LEU A 163 -1.36 -5.09 -5.37
C LEU A 163 -2.71 -4.47 -5.01
N TRP A 164 -3.69 -5.32 -4.70
CA TRP A 164 -5.01 -4.94 -4.21
C TRP A 164 -5.12 -5.30 -2.73
N ALA A 165 -5.29 -4.29 -1.87
CA ALA A 165 -5.33 -4.44 -0.42
C ALA A 165 -6.68 -4.01 0.15
N GLU A 166 -7.38 -4.92 0.84
CA GLU A 166 -8.71 -4.67 1.40
C GLU A 166 -8.65 -4.57 2.94
N LYS A 167 -9.42 -3.63 3.48
CA LYS A 167 -9.70 -3.59 4.92
C LYS A 167 -10.85 -4.55 5.24
N PRO A 168 -10.75 -5.33 6.33
CA PRO A 168 -11.87 -6.16 6.74
C PRO A 168 -13.06 -5.27 7.09
N LEU A 169 -14.27 -5.72 6.76
CA LEU A 169 -15.51 -5.04 7.15
C LEU A 169 -15.73 -5.11 8.67
N ASP A 170 -15.39 -6.26 9.25
CA ASP A 170 -15.59 -6.56 10.67
C ASP A 170 -14.50 -7.49 11.22
N GLU A 171 -14.60 -7.77 12.53
CA GLU A 171 -13.69 -8.65 13.26
C GLU A 171 -13.67 -10.08 12.74
N LYS A 172 -14.83 -10.62 12.33
CA LYS A 172 -14.94 -11.99 11.85
C LYS A 172 -14.18 -12.14 10.53
N MET A 173 -14.43 -11.23 9.60
CA MET A 173 -13.73 -11.15 8.32
C MET A 173 -12.24 -10.95 8.51
N ARG A 174 -11.82 -10.12 9.49
CA ARG A 174 -10.41 -9.98 9.85
C ARG A 174 -9.78 -11.32 10.21
N ARG A 175 -10.38 -12.07 11.14
CA ARG A 175 -9.86 -13.37 11.60
C ARG A 175 -9.79 -14.39 10.48
N GLU A 176 -10.80 -14.44 9.63
CA GLU A 176 -10.83 -15.34 8.46
C GLU A 176 -9.70 -15.02 7.48
N TRP A 177 -9.50 -13.75 7.15
CA TRP A 177 -8.45 -13.33 6.23
C TRP A 177 -7.05 -13.52 6.82
N GLU A 178 -6.85 -13.18 8.10
CA GLU A 178 -5.59 -13.43 8.81
C GLU A 178 -5.24 -14.92 8.88
N ALA A 179 -6.24 -15.80 9.08
CA ALA A 179 -6.04 -17.24 9.03
C ALA A 179 -5.61 -17.70 7.63
N ALA A 180 -6.30 -17.24 6.58
CA ALA A 180 -5.95 -17.55 5.19
C ALA A 180 -4.54 -17.06 4.82
N THR A 181 -4.16 -15.84 5.24
CA THR A 181 -2.81 -15.32 5.06
C THR A 181 -1.78 -16.16 5.81
N ALA A 182 -2.04 -16.54 7.06
CA ALA A 182 -1.15 -17.41 7.82
C ALA A 182 -0.94 -18.77 7.13
N ASP A 183 -1.98 -19.34 6.52
CA ASP A 183 -1.88 -20.59 5.76
C ASP A 183 -1.04 -20.43 4.50
N GLN A 184 -1.19 -19.32 3.77
CA GLN A 184 -0.32 -19.00 2.62
C GLN A 184 1.15 -18.86 3.04
N LEU A 185 1.42 -18.17 4.15
CA LEU A 185 2.77 -18.01 4.69
C LEU A 185 3.39 -19.34 5.10
N ARG A 186 2.64 -20.22 5.77
CA ARG A 186 3.13 -21.56 6.14
C ARG A 186 3.50 -22.39 4.92
N LYS A 187 2.64 -22.40 3.90
CA LYS A 187 2.91 -23.11 2.64
C LYS A 187 4.17 -22.59 1.95
N PHE A 188 4.32 -21.27 1.89
CA PHE A 188 5.51 -20.63 1.33
C PHE A 188 6.78 -20.98 2.10
N LEU A 189 6.75 -20.91 3.44
CA LEU A 189 7.89 -21.20 4.30
C LEU A 189 8.29 -22.69 4.33
N ALA A 190 7.37 -23.59 4.00
CA ALA A 190 7.62 -25.03 3.92
C ALA A 190 8.14 -25.48 2.55
N ALA A 191 7.97 -24.66 1.50
CA ALA A 191 8.45 -24.96 0.16
C ALA A 191 9.95 -24.62 0.03
N PRO A 192 10.71 -25.35 -0.80
CA PRO A 192 12.07 -24.95 -1.17
C PRO A 192 12.07 -23.58 -1.83
N ALA A 193 12.81 -22.63 -1.25
CA ALA A 193 12.97 -21.29 -1.82
C ALA A 193 14.17 -21.28 -2.78
N ASP A 194 14.00 -21.90 -3.94
CA ASP A 194 15.10 -22.14 -4.89
C ASP A 194 15.52 -20.86 -5.65
N ALA A 195 14.67 -19.83 -5.67
CA ALA A 195 14.96 -18.53 -6.29
C ALA A 195 15.49 -17.53 -5.24
N PRO A 196 16.65 -16.86 -5.46
CA PRO A 196 17.19 -15.83 -4.55
C PRO A 196 16.20 -14.71 -4.20
N ALA A 197 15.34 -14.33 -5.16
CA ALA A 197 14.30 -13.33 -4.95
C ALA A 197 13.23 -13.79 -3.93
N ALA A 198 12.89 -15.08 -3.90
CA ALA A 198 11.98 -15.62 -2.88
C ALA A 198 12.67 -15.69 -1.51
N GLN A 199 13.99 -15.94 -1.47
CA GLN A 199 14.77 -16.00 -0.23
C GLN A 199 14.77 -14.67 0.53
N SER A 200 14.84 -13.53 -0.17
CA SER A 200 14.78 -12.19 0.46
C SER A 200 13.46 -11.95 1.22
N CYS A 201 12.40 -12.69 0.89
CA CYS A 201 11.09 -12.57 1.51
C CYS A 201 10.86 -13.53 2.69
N LEU A 202 11.74 -14.52 2.91
CA LEU A 202 11.56 -15.52 3.98
C LEU A 202 11.54 -14.89 5.37
N ALA A 203 12.46 -13.95 5.65
CA ALA A 203 12.52 -13.27 6.95
C ALA A 203 11.22 -12.49 7.22
N ARG A 204 10.69 -11.81 6.19
CA ARG A 204 9.44 -11.06 6.27
C ARG A 204 8.23 -11.98 6.47
N ALA A 205 8.18 -13.10 5.75
CA ALA A 205 7.13 -14.10 5.89
C ALA A 205 7.12 -14.74 7.28
N ARG A 206 8.28 -15.07 7.85
CA ARG A 206 8.40 -15.60 9.22
C ARG A 206 7.89 -14.61 10.26
N LYS A 207 8.41 -13.38 10.20
CA LYS A 207 7.99 -12.31 11.12
C LYS A 207 6.49 -12.08 11.07
N LEU A 208 5.90 -11.97 9.88
CA LEU A 208 4.46 -11.77 9.73
C LEU A 208 3.66 -12.96 10.28
N LEU A 209 4.11 -14.20 10.06
CA LEU A 209 3.46 -15.38 10.61
C LEU A 209 3.49 -15.40 12.14
N GLU A 210 4.61 -15.02 12.75
CA GLU A 210 4.76 -14.89 14.21
C GLU A 210 3.81 -13.82 14.77
N GLU A 211 3.71 -12.65 14.12
CA GLU A 211 2.78 -11.58 14.50
C GLU A 211 1.33 -12.05 14.47
N LEU A 212 0.92 -12.76 13.41
CA LEU A 212 -0.43 -13.33 13.28
C LEU A 212 -0.72 -14.42 14.33
N GLN A 213 0.28 -15.17 14.77
CA GLN A 213 0.14 -16.17 15.82
C GLN A 213 0.10 -15.54 17.22
N ALA A 214 0.87 -14.47 17.46
CA ALA A 214 0.86 -13.73 18.71
C ALA A 214 -0.50 -13.03 18.93
N GLY A 215 -1.05 -12.40 17.89
CA GLY A 215 -2.37 -11.74 17.95
C GLY A 215 -3.51 -12.70 18.30
N LYS A 216 -3.42 -13.98 17.93
CA LYS A 216 -4.38 -15.01 18.35
C LYS A 216 -4.33 -15.32 19.85
N LYS A 217 -3.18 -15.18 20.50
CA LYS A 217 -3.02 -15.48 21.94
C LYS A 217 -3.54 -14.36 22.84
N SER A 218 -3.66 -13.14 22.33
CA SER A 218 -4.06 -11.95 23.11
C SER A 218 -5.58 -11.69 23.13
N GLY A 219 -6.37 -12.44 22.34
CA GLY A 219 -7.80 -12.21 22.15
C GLY A 219 -8.68 -13.44 22.42
N GLY A 220 -8.17 -14.39 23.22
CA GLY A 220 -8.89 -15.58 23.68
C GLY A 220 -9.36 -15.42 25.12
#